data_AF-A0A0M0F206-F1
#
_entry.id   AF-A0A0M0F206-F1
#
_cell.length_a   1.000
_cell.length_b   1.000
_cell.length_c   1.000
_cell.angle_alpha   90.00
_cell.angle_beta   90.00
_cell.angle_gamma   90.00
#
_symmetry.space_group_name_H-M   'P 1'
#
loop_
_entity.id
_entity.type
_entity.pdbx_description
1 polymer ?
#
loop_
_entity_poly.entity_id
_entity_poly.type
_entity_poly.pdbx_seq_one_letter_code
_entity_poly.pdbx_strand_id
1 'polypeptide(L)'
;MSHPEDLARRYLGWLLLTEGTRAERLRAEAEVGVSEEVRSCVEHDADPLPLLDALVAQAVASEDECLVTRLGAGLVEEAVVGRPDLAGRIAARCRAEPAWSEVVRGAWVDERRARDLPPPLGALVTVLKG
;
A
#
# COMPACT_ATOMS: atom_id res chain seq x y z
N MET A 1 19.65 7.40 3.66
CA MET A 1 18.30 6.88 3.36
C MET A 1 18.09 5.68 4.26
N SER A 2 16.97 5.63 4.97
CA SER A 2 16.59 4.46 5.78
C SER A 2 16.44 3.23 4.87
N HIS A 3 16.75 2.03 5.35
CA HIS A 3 16.52 0.80 4.57
C HIS A 3 15.00 0.67 4.30
N PRO A 4 14.56 0.28 3.10
CA PRO A 4 13.12 0.16 2.78
C PRO A 4 12.34 -0.67 3.80
N GLU A 5 12.96 -1.72 4.33
CA GLU A 5 12.37 -2.58 5.37
C GLU A 5 12.16 -1.87 6.71
N ASP A 6 13.09 -0.99 7.12
CA ASP A 6 12.97 -0.23 8.36
C ASP A 6 11.88 0.83 8.25
N LEU A 7 11.80 1.48 7.09
CA LEU A 7 10.76 2.47 6.82
C LEU A 7 9.38 1.80 6.73
N ALA A 8 9.28 0.65 6.06
CA ALA A 8 8.07 -0.17 6.02
C ALA A 8 7.60 -0.56 7.43
N ARG A 9 8.52 -1.06 8.27
CA ARG A 9 8.21 -1.45 9.66
C ARG A 9 7.66 -0.29 10.47
N ARG A 10 8.31 0.88 10.38
CA ARG A 10 7.86 2.11 11.06
C ARG A 10 6.47 2.53 10.58
N TYR A 11 6.24 2.50 9.28
CA TYR A 11 4.95 2.87 8.70
C TYR A 11 3.81 1.92 9.11
N LEU A 12 4.03 0.61 9.08
CA LEU A 12 3.02 -0.36 9.52
C LEU A 12 2.74 -0.23 11.03
N GLY A 13 3.78 0.02 11.84
CA GLY A 13 3.62 0.35 13.25
C GLY A 13 2.76 1.59 13.47
N TRP A 14 3.04 2.67 12.73
CA TRP A 14 2.23 3.88 12.73
C TRP A 14 0.78 3.60 12.31
N LEU A 15 0.58 2.80 11.25
CA LEU A 15 -0.74 2.47 10.74
C LEU A 15 -1.59 1.75 11.81
N LEU A 16 -1.00 0.81 12.57
CA LEU A 16 -1.67 0.16 13.69
C LEU A 16 -2.02 1.14 14.83
N LEU A 17 -1.12 2.07 15.15
CA LEU A 17 -1.37 3.07 16.19
C LEU A 17 -2.54 4.01 15.87
N THR A 18 -2.79 4.31 14.59
CA THR A 18 -3.93 5.16 14.19
C THR A 18 -5.31 4.56 14.51
N GLU A 19 -5.40 3.24 14.73
CA GLU A 19 -6.64 2.53 15.10
C GLU A 19 -6.66 2.12 16.58
N GLY A 20 -5.56 2.35 17.30
CA GLY A 20 -5.44 1.99 18.71
C GLY A 20 -6.29 2.88 19.63
N THR A 21 -6.10 2.71 20.93
CA THR A 21 -6.61 3.58 21.98
C THR A 21 -6.29 5.06 21.72
N ARG A 22 -6.97 5.97 22.41
CA ARG A 22 -6.68 7.42 22.32
C ARG A 22 -5.19 7.73 22.54
N ALA A 23 -4.54 7.02 23.47
CA ALA A 23 -3.12 7.21 23.75
C ALA A 23 -2.23 6.75 22.57
N GLU A 24 -2.60 5.67 21.89
CA GLU A 24 -1.88 5.18 20.70
C GLU A 24 -2.07 6.11 19.51
N ARG A 25 -3.28 6.65 19.29
CA ARG A 25 -3.51 7.64 18.24
C ARG A 25 -2.71 8.93 18.46
N LEU A 26 -2.60 9.39 19.71
CA LEU A 26 -1.73 10.53 20.06
C LEU A 26 -0.24 10.24 19.81
N ARG A 27 0.20 8.98 19.97
CA ARG A 27 1.56 8.57 19.57
C ARG A 27 1.72 8.60 18.04
N ALA A 28 0.72 8.13 17.29
CA ALA A 28 0.73 8.20 15.83
C ALA A 28 0.81 9.65 15.32
N GLU A 29 0.11 10.59 15.97
CA GLU A 29 0.18 12.02 15.66
C GLU A 29 1.59 12.60 15.87
N ALA A 30 2.35 12.10 16.85
CA ALA A 30 3.74 12.49 17.05
C ALA A 30 4.69 11.90 15.98
N GLU A 31 4.23 10.92 15.20
CA GLU A 31 5.00 10.19 14.18
C GLU A 31 4.52 10.49 12.74
N VAL A 32 3.76 11.56 12.52
CA VAL A 32 3.25 11.97 11.18
C VAL A 32 4.33 12.01 10.10
N GLY A 33 5.57 12.34 10.47
CA GLY A 33 6.71 12.33 9.54
C GLY A 33 6.94 10.99 8.84
N VAL A 34 6.56 9.86 9.44
CA VAL A 34 6.69 8.53 8.80
C VAL A 34 5.68 8.35 7.67
N SER A 35 4.43 8.80 7.86
CA SER A 35 3.40 8.72 6.82
C SER A 35 3.75 9.59 5.62
N GLU A 36 4.21 10.82 5.88
CA GLU A 36 4.65 11.74 4.83
C GLU A 36 5.90 11.25 4.10
N GLU A 37 6.88 10.69 4.84
CA GLU A 37 8.11 10.12 4.26
C GLU A 37 7.76 8.98 3.28
N VAL A 38 6.89 8.04 3.68
CA VAL A 38 6.49 6.93 2.80
C VAL A 38 5.68 7.39 1.61
N ARG A 39 4.71 8.29 1.79
CA ARG A 39 3.93 8.84 0.68
C ARG A 39 4.85 9.56 -0.32
N SER A 40 5.76 10.38 0.17
CA SER A 40 6.75 11.07 -0.67
C SER A 40 7.60 10.08 -1.47
N CYS A 41 8.05 8.98 -0.87
CA CYS A 41 8.77 7.93 -1.60
C CYS A 41 7.90 7.33 -2.71
N VAL A 42 6.67 6.92 -2.40
CA VAL A 42 5.77 6.31 -3.39
C VAL A 42 5.43 7.27 -4.54
N GLU A 43 5.21 8.54 -4.24
CA GLU A 43 4.85 9.55 -5.23
C GLU A 43 6.04 10.02 -6.07
N HIS A 44 7.22 10.19 -5.47
CA HIS A 44 8.32 10.93 -6.09
C HIS A 44 9.58 10.11 -6.38
N ASP A 45 9.79 8.96 -5.73
CA ASP A 45 10.95 8.14 -6.05
C ASP A 45 10.80 7.54 -7.46
N ALA A 46 11.96 7.48 -8.14
CA ALA A 46 12.07 6.86 -9.45
C ALA A 46 11.74 5.36 -9.40
N ASP A 47 12.04 4.69 -8.28
CA ASP A 47 11.67 3.30 -8.05
C ASP A 47 11.20 3.05 -6.60
N PRO A 48 9.90 3.20 -6.30
CA PRO A 48 9.37 2.96 -4.96
C PRO A 48 9.08 1.49 -4.68
N LEU A 49 9.26 0.58 -5.66
CA LEU A 49 8.85 -0.81 -5.50
C LEU A 49 9.57 -1.56 -4.39
N PRO A 50 10.88 -1.36 -4.11
CA PRO A 50 11.52 -2.00 -2.96
C PRO A 50 10.84 -1.68 -1.61
N LEU A 51 10.33 -0.45 -1.45
CA LEU A 51 9.58 -0.06 -0.26
C LEU A 51 8.20 -0.72 -0.22
N LEU A 52 7.50 -0.72 -1.35
CA LEU A 52 6.19 -1.36 -1.45
C LEU A 52 6.29 -2.89 -1.25
N ASP A 53 7.33 -3.53 -1.77
CA ASP A 53 7.61 -4.96 -1.56
C ASP A 53 7.79 -5.26 -0.07
N ALA A 54 8.56 -4.42 0.64
CA ALA A 54 8.76 -4.56 2.08
C ALA A 54 7.46 -4.35 2.86
N LEU A 55 6.65 -3.35 2.49
CA LEU A 55 5.33 -3.09 3.12
C LEU A 55 4.38 -4.27 2.94
N VAL A 56 4.25 -4.79 1.71
CA VAL A 56 3.37 -5.93 1.38
C VAL A 56 3.82 -7.19 2.12
N ALA A 57 5.13 -7.50 2.07
CA ALA A 57 5.66 -8.69 2.73
C ALA A 57 5.44 -8.64 4.24
N GLN A 58 5.71 -7.50 4.89
CA GLN A 58 5.53 -7.35 6.33
C GLN A 58 4.07 -7.33 6.75
N ALA A 59 3.19 -6.68 5.98
CA ALA A 59 1.77 -6.63 6.29
C ALA A 59 1.13 -8.04 6.22
N VAL A 60 1.40 -8.80 5.16
CA VAL A 60 0.87 -10.16 5.02
C VAL A 60 1.49 -11.12 6.06
N ALA A 61 2.78 -10.98 6.37
CA ALA A 61 3.44 -11.78 7.40
C ALA A 61 2.93 -11.51 8.82
N SER A 62 2.23 -10.40 9.06
CA SER A 62 1.61 -10.09 10.35
C SER A 62 0.32 -10.88 10.62
N GLU A 63 -0.27 -11.49 9.57
CA GLU A 63 -1.57 -12.17 9.60
C GLU A 63 -2.73 -11.26 10.06
N ASP A 64 -2.54 -9.93 10.07
CA ASP A 64 -3.58 -8.95 10.38
C ASP A 64 -4.30 -8.50 9.10
N GLU A 65 -5.49 -9.06 8.87
CA GLU A 65 -6.35 -8.75 7.72
C GLU A 65 -6.72 -7.25 7.63
N CYS A 66 -6.85 -6.58 8.78
CA CYS A 66 -7.16 -5.14 8.82
C CYS A 66 -5.97 -4.34 8.30
N LEU A 67 -4.75 -4.69 8.73
CA LEU A 67 -3.53 -4.05 8.25
C LEU A 67 -3.34 -4.24 6.75
N VAL A 68 -3.54 -5.45 6.23
CA VAL A 68 -3.49 -5.79 4.79
C VAL A 68 -4.49 -4.95 4.00
N THR A 69 -5.75 -4.89 4.47
CA THR A 69 -6.81 -4.13 3.80
C THR A 69 -6.50 -2.64 3.77
N ARG A 70 -6.01 -2.07 4.88
CA ARG A 70 -5.68 -0.64 4.96
C ARG A 70 -4.45 -0.26 4.15
N LEU A 71 -3.45 -1.13 4.08
CA LEU A 71 -2.33 -0.93 3.17
C LEU A 71 -2.83 -0.90 1.72
N GLY A 72 -3.76 -1.80 1.37
CA GLY A 72 -4.47 -1.84 0.09
C GLY A 72 -5.20 -0.54 -0.23
N ALA A 73 -6.13 -0.12 0.64
CA ALA A 73 -6.97 1.08 0.48
C ALA A 73 -6.22 2.42 0.68
N GLY A 74 -4.93 2.37 0.99
CA GLY A 74 -4.08 3.54 1.21
C GLY A 74 -2.98 3.60 0.16
N LEU A 75 -1.73 3.36 0.59
CA LEU A 75 -0.56 3.53 -0.27
C LEU A 75 -0.58 2.68 -1.54
N VAL A 76 -1.13 1.46 -1.50
CA VAL A 76 -1.16 0.59 -2.69
C VAL A 76 -2.20 1.11 -3.69
N GLU A 77 -3.35 1.57 -3.23
CA GLU A 77 -4.31 2.29 -4.07
C GLU A 77 -3.69 3.55 -4.68
N GLU A 78 -3.06 4.40 -3.85
CA GLU A 78 -2.35 5.61 -4.31
C GLU A 78 -1.30 5.27 -5.38
N ALA A 79 -0.55 4.17 -5.22
CA ALA A 79 0.42 3.72 -6.23
C ALA A 79 -0.26 3.21 -7.51
N VAL A 80 -1.30 2.37 -7.40
CA VAL A 80 -2.01 1.81 -8.55
C VAL A 80 -2.72 2.90 -9.36
N VAL A 81 -3.29 3.90 -8.69
CA VAL A 81 -4.09 4.97 -9.30
C VAL A 81 -3.23 6.18 -9.71
N GLY A 82 -2.28 6.57 -8.86
CA GLY A 82 -1.48 7.79 -9.01
C GLY A 82 -0.18 7.61 -9.79
N ARG A 83 0.30 6.37 -9.98
CA ARG A 83 1.54 6.06 -10.70
C ARG A 83 1.31 5.07 -11.86
N PRO A 84 0.75 5.52 -12.99
CA PRO A 84 0.51 4.65 -14.16
C PRO A 84 1.77 3.95 -14.68
N ASP A 85 2.94 4.56 -14.48
CA ASP A 85 4.25 3.99 -14.82
C ASP A 85 4.58 2.71 -14.03
N LEU A 86 4.00 2.56 -12.83
CA LEU A 86 4.21 1.39 -11.97
C LEU A 86 3.20 0.26 -12.23
N ALA A 87 2.05 0.54 -12.85
CA ALA A 87 0.95 -0.41 -12.99
C ALA A 87 1.39 -1.74 -13.61
N GLY A 88 2.22 -1.72 -14.66
CA GLY A 88 2.76 -2.94 -15.28
C GLY A 88 3.67 -3.76 -14.35
N ARG A 89 4.46 -3.09 -13.50
CA ARG A 89 5.38 -3.73 -12.55
C ARG A 89 4.66 -4.28 -11.33
N ILE A 90 3.61 -3.59 -10.85
CA ILE A 90 2.72 -4.09 -9.79
C ILE A 90 1.93 -5.29 -10.30
N ALA A 91 1.41 -5.24 -11.52
CA ALA A 91 0.73 -6.38 -12.15
C ALA A 91 1.64 -7.62 -12.27
N ALA A 92 2.93 -7.41 -12.56
CA ALA A 92 3.91 -8.50 -12.60
C ALA A 92 4.13 -9.13 -11.21
N ARG A 93 4.18 -8.32 -10.15
CA ARG A 93 4.25 -8.80 -8.77
C ARG A 93 3.02 -9.59 -8.36
N CYS A 94 1.81 -9.10 -8.67
CA CYS A 94 0.58 -9.85 -8.40
C CYS A 94 0.56 -11.23 -9.06
N ARG A 95 1.19 -11.40 -10.24
CA ARG A 95 1.33 -12.71 -10.89
C ARG A 95 2.37 -13.61 -10.23
N ALA A 96 3.45 -13.04 -9.71
CA ALA A 96 4.56 -13.78 -9.12
C ALA A 96 4.32 -14.13 -7.65
N GLU A 97 3.63 -13.27 -6.92
CA GLU A 97 3.57 -13.25 -5.46
C GLU A 97 2.12 -13.11 -4.98
N PRO A 98 1.55 -14.14 -4.30
CA PRO A 98 0.19 -14.10 -3.79
C PRO A 98 -0.07 -12.92 -2.82
N ALA A 99 0.92 -12.56 -2.00
CA ALA A 99 0.83 -11.45 -1.04
C ALA A 99 0.45 -10.12 -1.71
N TRP A 100 1.02 -9.85 -2.89
CA TRP A 100 0.68 -8.67 -3.68
C TRP A 100 -0.76 -8.68 -4.16
N SER A 101 -1.26 -9.84 -4.60
CA SER A 101 -2.66 -9.97 -5.00
C SER A 101 -3.61 -9.81 -3.82
N GLU A 102 -3.22 -10.23 -2.63
CA GLU A 102 -3.99 -10.08 -1.39
C GLU A 102 -4.15 -8.60 -1.02
N VAL A 103 -3.05 -7.86 -0.94
CA VAL A 103 -3.08 -6.43 -0.61
C VAL A 103 -3.82 -5.61 -1.68
N VAL A 104 -3.58 -5.87 -2.97
CA VAL A 104 -4.24 -5.12 -4.06
C VAL A 104 -5.77 -5.27 -4.06
N ARG A 105 -6.32 -6.36 -3.50
CA ARG A 105 -7.79 -6.50 -3.35
C ARG A 105 -8.40 -5.44 -2.44
N GLY A 106 -7.61 -4.92 -1.50
CA GLY A 106 -8.02 -3.83 -0.63
C GLY A 106 -8.08 -2.46 -1.33
N ALA A 107 -7.45 -2.29 -2.49
CA ALA A 107 -7.42 -1.01 -3.21
C ALA A 107 -8.77 -0.71 -3.88
N TRP A 108 -9.27 0.50 -3.71
CA TRP A 108 -10.55 0.95 -4.27
C TRP A 108 -10.31 1.81 -5.50
N VAL A 109 -10.84 1.38 -6.64
CA VAL A 109 -10.61 2.04 -7.92
C VAL A 109 -11.95 2.28 -8.61
N ASP A 110 -12.13 3.47 -9.18
CA ASP A 110 -13.32 3.75 -9.98
C ASP A 110 -13.41 2.83 -11.20
N GLU A 111 -14.63 2.49 -11.60
CA GLU A 111 -14.86 1.51 -12.68
C GLU A 111 -14.16 1.87 -14.00
N ARG A 112 -14.05 3.17 -14.32
CA ARG A 112 -13.39 3.58 -15.55
C ARG A 112 -11.89 3.30 -15.48
N ARG A 113 -11.23 3.69 -14.39
CA ARG A 113 -9.80 3.42 -14.20
C ARG A 113 -9.52 1.93 -14.08
N ALA A 114 -10.36 1.17 -13.39
CA ALA A 114 -10.18 -0.27 -13.23
C ALA A 114 -10.12 -1.01 -14.57
N ARG A 115 -10.89 -0.56 -15.57
CA ARG A 115 -10.89 -1.11 -16.93
C ARG A 115 -9.59 -0.87 -17.70
N ASP A 116 -8.89 0.22 -17.40
CA ASP A 116 -7.65 0.61 -18.06
C ASP A 116 -6.40 0.00 -17.40
N LEU A 117 -6.55 -0.64 -16.23
CA LEU A 117 -5.45 -1.28 -15.53
C LEU A 117 -4.98 -2.57 -16.24
N PRO A 118 -3.66 -2.82 -16.30
CA PRO A 118 -3.14 -4.06 -16.87
C PRO A 118 -3.59 -5.28 -16.03
N PRO A 119 -3.92 -6.42 -16.67
CA PRO A 119 -4.20 -7.65 -15.93
C PRO A 119 -3.03 -8.06 -15.04
N PRO A 120 -3.26 -8.59 -13.81
CA PRO A 120 -4.57 -8.91 -13.25
C PRO A 120 -5.23 -7.77 -12.45
N LEU A 121 -4.64 -6.57 -12.41
CA LEU A 121 -5.02 -5.52 -11.44
C LEU A 121 -6.50 -5.13 -11.52
N GLY A 122 -7.03 -4.87 -12.71
CA GLY A 122 -8.45 -4.52 -12.88
C GLY A 122 -9.45 -5.57 -12.37
N ALA A 123 -9.03 -6.84 -12.28
CA ALA A 123 -9.83 -7.92 -11.73
C ALA A 123 -9.60 -8.16 -10.22
N LEU A 124 -8.52 -7.62 -9.66
CA LEU A 124 -8.17 -7.76 -8.25
C LEU A 124 -8.74 -6.62 -7.41
N VAL A 125 -8.66 -5.38 -7.89
CA VAL A 125 -9.09 -4.20 -7.14
C VAL A 125 -10.59 -4.24 -6.82
N THR A 126 -10.96 -3.60 -5.72
CA THR A 126 -12.37 -3.37 -5.38
C THR A 126 -12.89 -2.22 -6.23
N VAL A 127 -13.85 -2.50 -7.12
CA VAL A 127 -14.39 -1.50 -8.04
C VAL A 127 -15.50 -0.68 -7.38
N LEU A 128 -15.31 0.64 -7.31
CA LEU A 128 -16.35 1.57 -6.89
C LEU A 128 -17.29 1.87 -8.07
N LYS A 129 -18.57 1.51 -7.93
CA LYS A 129 -19.62 1.82 -8.90
C LYS A 129 -20.13 3.23 -8.66
N GLY A 130 -19.95 4.11 -9.66
CA GLY A 130 -20.56 5.43 -9.73
C GLY A 130 -21.93 5.40 -10.37
#